data_AF-A0AAW0G1Q6-F1
#
_entry.id   AF-A0AAW0G1Q6-F1
#
_cell.length_a   1.000
_cell.length_b   1.000
_cell.length_c   1.000
_cell.angle_alpha   90.00
_cell.angle_beta   90.00
_cell.angle_gamma   90.00
#
_symmetry.space_group_name_H-M   'P 1'
#
loop_
_entity.id
_entity.type
_entity.pdbx_description
1 polymer ?
#
loop_
_entity_poly.entity_id
_entity_poly.type
_entity_poly.pdbx_seq_one_letter_code
_entity_poly.pdbx_strand_id
1 'polypeptide(L)'
;MSERIRQLEDALAIFQAGVSSERHPLLRDELLSVKFGPEVRRTVDEEHTRNTLSQTIDALGTLTVGDHGETKFIGRSGGTETLFMVCFP
;
A
#
# COMPACT_ATOMS: atom_id res chain seq x y z
N MET A 1 9.94 23.61 16.36
CA MET A 1 10.84 23.31 15.21
C MET A 1 10.11 23.06 13.90
N SER A 2 8.87 22.56 13.90
CA SER A 2 8.13 22.25 12.65
C SER A 2 7.74 23.47 11.81
N GLU A 3 7.59 24.65 12.41
CA GLU A 3 7.21 25.87 11.69
C GLU A 3 8.27 26.35 10.69
N ARG A 4 9.54 26.32 11.10
CA ARG A 4 10.66 26.68 10.21
C ARG A 4 10.75 25.73 9.01
N ILE A 5 10.42 24.45 9.21
CA ILE A 5 10.42 23.46 8.13
C ILE A 5 9.27 23.75 7.15
N ARG A 6 8.06 24.08 7.65
CA ARG A 6 6.95 24.49 6.77
C ARG A 6 7.26 25.76 5.98
N GLN A 7 7.88 26.75 6.62
CA GLN A 7 8.31 27.99 5.94
C GLN A 7 9.32 27.70 4.82
N LEU A 8 10.25 26.77 5.04
CA LEU A 8 11.22 26.35 4.02
C LEU A 8 10.56 25.54 2.90
N GLU A 9 9.61 24.67 3.21
CA GLU A 9 8.84 23.90 2.22
C GLU A 9 8.04 24.83 1.31
N ASP A 10 7.38 25.84 1.89
CA ASP A 10 6.60 26.85 1.17
C ASP A 10 7.49 27.73 0.27
N ALA A 11 8.62 28.21 0.81
CA ALA A 11 9.59 28.98 0.05
C ALA A 11 10.17 28.18 -1.14
N LEU A 12 10.45 26.89 -0.97
CA LEU A 12 10.90 26.00 -2.04
C LEU A 12 9.82 25.77 -3.10
N ALA A 13 8.55 25.64 -2.68
CA ALA A 13 7.43 25.47 -3.61
C ALA A 13 7.24 26.72 -4.49
N ILE A 14 7.29 27.90 -3.88
CA ILE A 14 7.17 29.19 -4.57
C ILE A 14 8.34 29.40 -5.54
N PHE A 15 9.58 29.12 -5.11
CA PHE A 15 10.76 29.26 -5.96
C PHE A 15 10.70 28.32 -7.17
N GLN A 16 10.36 27.05 -6.94
CA GLN A 16 10.27 26.07 -8.01
C GLN A 16 9.17 26.42 -9.01
N ALA A 17 8.01 26.92 -8.57
CA ALA A 17 6.92 27.34 -9.47
C ALA A 17 7.34 28.43 -10.46
N GLY A 18 8.38 29.22 -10.14
CA GLY A 18 8.97 30.20 -11.05
C GLY A 18 9.98 29.62 -12.05
N VAL A 19 10.52 28.42 -11.79
CA VAL A 19 11.60 27.80 -12.58
C VAL A 19 11.12 26.58 -13.37
N SER A 20 10.13 25.85 -12.87
CA SER A 20 9.61 24.62 -13.49
C SER A 20 8.15 24.36 -13.08
N SER A 21 7.38 23.76 -14.00
CA SER A 21 6.03 23.24 -13.70
C SER A 21 6.04 21.93 -12.91
N GLU A 22 7.20 21.27 -12.77
CA GLU A 22 7.33 20.07 -11.96
C GLU A 22 7.57 20.38 -10.48
N ARG A 23 6.90 19.63 -9.60
CA ARG A 23 7.08 19.75 -8.14
C ARG A 23 8.54 19.54 -7.75
N HIS A 24 9.02 20.36 -6.81
CA HIS A 24 10.40 20.34 -6.36
C HIS A 24 10.78 18.92 -5.85
N PRO A 25 11.96 18.36 -6.21
CA PRO A 25 12.34 16.99 -5.86
C PRO A 25 12.31 16.68 -4.37
N LEU A 26 12.55 17.69 -3.52
CA LEU A 26 12.52 17.56 -2.05
C LEU A 26 11.11 17.67 -1.44
N LEU A 27 10.12 18.11 -2.20
CA LEU A 27 8.71 18.21 -1.79
C LEU A 27 7.87 17.02 -2.29
N ARG A 28 8.53 15.94 -2.71
CA ARG A 28 7.85 14.70 -3.11
C ARG A 28 7.28 14.00 -1.87
N ASP A 29 6.10 13.43 -2.04
CA ASP A 29 5.34 12.75 -0.98
C ASP A 29 6.14 11.64 -0.28
N GLU A 30 7.03 10.98 -1.03
CA GLU A 30 7.95 9.95 -0.54
C GLU A 30 8.93 10.45 0.54
N LEU A 31 9.40 11.70 0.43
CA LEU A 31 10.32 12.32 1.40
C LEU A 31 9.58 13.02 2.53
N LEU A 32 8.39 13.56 2.26
CA LEU A 32 7.51 14.11 3.29
C LEU A 32 7.00 13.01 4.24
N SER A 33 6.82 11.80 3.73
CA SER A 33 6.53 10.59 4.51
C SER A 33 7.67 10.12 5.43
N VAL A 34 8.86 10.73 5.39
CA VAL A 34 9.93 10.54 6.40
C VAL A 34 9.72 11.45 7.62
N LYS A 35 9.07 12.62 7.42
CA LYS A 35 8.80 13.62 8.47
C LYS A 35 7.69 13.16 9.42
N PHE A 36 6.78 12.33 8.91
CA PHE A 36 5.80 11.62 9.70
C PHE A 36 6.42 10.29 10.12
N GLY A 37 6.54 10.08 11.42
CA GLY A 37 7.17 8.87 11.97
C GLY A 37 6.52 7.57 11.46
N PRO A 38 7.12 6.41 11.79
CA PRO A 38 6.75 5.09 11.25
C PRO A 38 5.27 4.71 11.41
N GLU A 39 4.49 5.38 12.24
CA GLU A 39 3.05 5.16 12.40
C GLU A 39 2.21 5.54 11.17
N VAL A 40 2.55 6.60 10.44
CA VAL A 40 1.80 6.98 9.21
C VAL A 40 2.19 6.09 8.01
N ARG A 41 3.41 5.56 8.02
CA ARG A 41 3.88 4.58 7.01
C ARG A 41 3.12 3.26 7.10
N ARG A 42 2.77 2.81 8.30
CA ARG A 42 2.05 1.54 8.51
C ARG A 42 0.68 1.55 7.83
N THR A 43 -0.09 2.62 7.92
CA THR A 43 -1.46 2.63 7.38
C THR A 43 -1.49 2.58 5.86
N VAL A 44 -0.55 3.25 5.19
CA VAL A 44 -0.46 3.26 3.71
C VAL A 44 0.11 1.94 3.20
N ASP A 45 1.13 1.40 3.87
CA ASP A 45 1.75 0.13 3.51
C ASP A 45 0.81 -1.06 3.74
N GLU A 46 0.02 -1.06 4.82
CA GLU A 46 -0.99 -2.09 5.09
C GLU A 46 -2.16 -2.05 4.09
N GLU A 47 -2.62 -0.86 3.70
CA GLU A 47 -3.68 -0.74 2.68
C GLU A 47 -3.17 -1.18 1.31
N HIS A 48 -1.95 -0.77 0.93
CA HIS A 48 -1.33 -1.19 -0.32
C HIS A 48 -1.11 -2.70 -0.35
N THR A 49 -0.56 -3.26 0.73
CA THR A 49 -0.36 -4.71 0.88
C THR A 49 -1.68 -5.46 0.79
N ARG A 50 -2.75 -4.98 1.44
CA ARG A 50 -4.08 -5.61 1.37
C ARG A 50 -4.66 -5.55 -0.05
N ASN A 51 -4.47 -4.44 -0.76
CA ASN A 51 -4.93 -4.29 -2.14
C ASN A 51 -4.16 -5.24 -3.07
N THR A 52 -2.83 -5.29 -2.96
CA THR A 52 -1.98 -6.20 -3.71
C THR A 52 -2.35 -7.66 -3.44
N LEU A 53 -2.56 -8.03 -2.17
CA LEU A 53 -3.00 -9.38 -1.80
C LEU A 53 -4.35 -9.74 -2.43
N SER A 54 -5.32 -8.82 -2.38
CA SER A 54 -6.64 -9.00 -3.01
C SER A 54 -6.51 -9.21 -4.53
N GLN A 55 -5.67 -8.42 -5.20
CA GLN A 55 -5.39 -8.55 -6.63
C GLN A 55 -4.69 -9.87 -6.97
N THR A 56 -3.74 -10.32 -6.16
CA THR A 56 -3.09 -11.63 -6.37
C THR A 56 -4.03 -12.81 -6.13
N ILE A 57 -4.93 -12.72 -5.16
CA ILE A 57 -5.95 -13.76 -4.90
C ILE A 57 -6.91 -13.86 -6.09
N ASP A 58 -7.35 -12.74 -6.66
CA ASP A 58 -8.18 -12.71 -7.87
C ASP A 58 -7.43 -13.26 -9.11
N ALA A 59 -6.15 -12.88 -9.27
CA ALA A 59 -5.36 -13.28 -10.43
C ALA A 59 -4.97 -14.77 -10.42
N LEU A 60 -4.60 -15.31 -9.25
CA LEU A 60 -4.01 -16.64 -9.11
C LEU A 60 -4.98 -17.69 -8.57
N GLY A 61 -6.03 -17.30 -7.84
CA GLY A 61 -6.90 -18.21 -7.11
C GLY A 61 -6.32 -18.64 -5.74
N THR A 62 -7.06 -19.48 -5.02
CA THR A 62 -6.70 -19.99 -3.68
C THR A 62 -6.41 -21.48 -3.73
N LEU A 63 -5.25 -21.90 -3.22
CA LEU A 63 -4.90 -23.31 -3.01
C LEU A 63 -4.90 -23.61 -1.51
N THR A 64 -5.70 -24.59 -1.08
CA THR A 64 -5.67 -25.10 0.29
C THR A 64 -5.03 -26.49 0.31
N VAL A 65 -4.15 -26.72 1.28
CA VAL A 65 -3.51 -28.02 1.52
C VAL A 65 -3.96 -28.49 2.90
N GLY A 66 -4.64 -29.63 2.97
CA GLY A 66 -5.04 -30.26 4.22
C GLY A 66 -3.96 -31.16 4.80
N ASP A 67 -4.11 -31.53 6.07
CA ASP A 67 -3.14 -32.33 6.84
C ASP A 67 -2.94 -33.74 6.28
N HIS A 68 -3.87 -34.26 5.47
CA HIS A 68 -3.75 -35.58 4.81
C HIS A 68 -3.20 -35.48 3.38
N GLY A 69 -2.68 -34.32 2.98
CA GLY A 69 -2.09 -34.09 1.66
C GLY A 69 -3.12 -33.82 0.55
N GLU A 70 -4.38 -33.62 0.90
CA GLU A 70 -5.42 -33.18 -0.01
C GLU A 70 -5.18 -31.73 -0.44
N THR A 71 -5.17 -31.49 -1.76
CA THR A 71 -4.99 -30.16 -2.32
C THR A 71 -6.26 -29.72 -3.04
N LYS A 72 -6.80 -28.55 -2.68
CA LYS A 72 -8.00 -27.99 -3.30
C LYS A 72 -7.67 -26.63 -3.92
N PHE A 73 -7.74 -26.55 -5.25
CA PHE A 73 -7.54 -25.30 -5.97
C PHE A 73 -8.89 -24.67 -6.34
N ILE A 74 -9.03 -23.39 -6.00
CA ILE A 74 -10.15 -22.54 -6.31
C ILE A 74 -9.63 -21.44 -7.25
N GLY A 75 -10.02 -21.47 -8.52
CA GLY A 75 -9.58 -20.47 -9.51
C GLY A 75 -10.20 -19.09 -9.28
N ARG A 76 -9.95 -18.16 -10.21
CA ARG A 76 -10.40 -16.75 -10.21
C ARG A 76 -11.87 -16.52 -9.81
N SER A 77 -12.77 -17.46 -10.09
CA SER A 77 -14.21 -17.33 -9.80
C SER A 77 -14.60 -17.65 -8.35
N GLY A 78 -13.71 -18.21 -7.53
CA GLY A 78 -13.97 -18.39 -6.11
C GLY A 78 -13.26 -17.31 -5.31
N GLY A 79 -14.02 -16.24 -5.00
CA GLY A 79 -13.55 -15.16 -4.15
C GLY A 79 -13.29 -15.61 -2.71
N THR A 80 -12.94 -14.65 -1.86
CA THR A 80 -12.65 -14.86 -0.42
C THR A 80 -13.81 -15.51 0.36
N GLU A 81 -15.04 -15.49 -0.16
CA GLU A 81 -16.18 -16.22 0.41
C GLU A 81 -15.91 -17.74 0.51
N THR A 82 -15.09 -18.29 -0.39
CA THR A 82 -14.76 -19.73 -0.39
C THR A 82 -13.82 -20.12 0.76
N LEU A 83 -13.07 -19.17 1.34
CA LEU A 83 -12.21 -19.43 2.51
C LEU A 83 -13.04 -19.86 3.73
N PHE A 84 -14.24 -19.31 3.90
CA PHE A 84 -15.15 -19.70 4.99
C PHE A 84 -15.72 -21.10 4.79
N MET A 85 -15.88 -21.56 3.54
CA MET A 85 -16.42 -22.88 3.23
C MET A 85 -15.34 -23.99 3.30
N VAL A 86 -14.07 -23.68 3.04
CA VAL A 86 -12.98 -24.65 3.12
C VAL A 86 -12.46 -24.82 4.56
N CYS A 87 -12.68 -23.84 5.44
CA CYS A 87 -12.21 -23.87 6.83
C CYS A 87 -13.17 -24.58 7.81
N PHE A 88 -14.35 -25.04 7.36
CA PHE A 88 -15.27 -25.79 8.21
C PHE A 88 -15.27 -27.28 7.80
N PRO A 89 -14.97 -28.22 8.72
CA PRO A 89 -15.08 -29.65 8.46
C PRO A 89 -16.53 -30.10 8.26
#